data_AF-A0A931ZS22-F1
#
_entry.id   AF-A0A931ZS22-F1
#
_cell.length_a   1.000
_cell.length_b   1.000
_cell.length_c   1.000
_cell.angle_alpha   90.00
_cell.angle_beta   90.00
_cell.angle_gamma   90.00
#
_symmetry.space_group_name_H-M   'P 1'
#
loop_
_entity.id
_entity.type
_entity.pdbx_description
1 polymer ?
#
loop_
_entity_poly.entity_id
_entity_poly.type
_entity_poly.pdbx_seq_one_letter_code
_entity_poly.pdbx_strand_id
1 'polypeptide(L)'
;MNVNQTLGSLALDLRRVAQGYYRGSEAMAARFAEEAKARKEELKNISLKPYLRNLLLKMDEVLMQDDHKKLAEDALMYSILFQNAAKEKS
;
A
#
# COMPACT_ATOMS: atom_id res chain seq x y z
N MET A 1 9.01 -14.49 -1.27
CA MET A 1 7.56 -14.39 -1.55
C MET A 1 7.37 -14.34 -3.07
N ASN A 2 6.25 -14.84 -3.58
CA ASN A 2 5.88 -14.56 -4.98
C ASN A 2 5.21 -13.18 -5.08
N VAL A 3 5.08 -12.66 -6.31
CA VAL A 3 4.53 -11.31 -6.56
C VAL A 3 3.17 -11.09 -5.92
N ASN A 4 2.28 -12.08 -6.04
CA ASN A 4 0.91 -11.98 -5.51
C ASN A 4 0.91 -11.94 -3.97
N GLN A 5 1.80 -12.69 -3.32
CA GLN A 5 1.97 -12.63 -1.87
C GLN A 5 2.49 -11.26 -1.43
N THR A 6 3.50 -10.71 -2.12
CA THR A 6 4.05 -9.38 -1.78
C THR A 6 2.99 -8.29 -2.00
N LEU A 7 2.22 -8.34 -3.09
CA LEU A 7 1.09 -7.42 -3.33
C LEU A 7 0.00 -7.57 -2.26
N GLY A 8 -0.29 -8.79 -1.82
CA GLY A 8 -1.24 -9.07 -0.75
C GLY A 8 -0.78 -8.52 0.61
N SER A 9 0.50 -8.68 0.93
CA SER A 9 1.10 -8.09 2.12
C SER A 9 1.06 -6.56 2.06
N LEU A 10 1.46 -5.97 0.94
CA LEU A 10 1.39 -4.53 0.71
C LEU A 10 -0.03 -3.98 0.93
N ALA A 11 -1.03 -4.68 0.39
CA ALA A 11 -2.44 -4.34 0.60
C ALA A 11 -2.83 -4.35 2.08
N LEU A 12 -2.41 -5.37 2.83
CA LEU A 12 -2.70 -5.46 4.26
C LEU A 12 -2.04 -4.33 5.06
N ASP A 13 -0.81 -3.96 4.71
CA ASP A 13 -0.07 -2.90 5.38
C ASP A 13 -0.76 -1.54 5.15
N LEU A 14 -1.13 -1.22 3.91
CA LEU A 14 -1.91 -0.02 3.59
C LEU A 14 -3.29 0.02 4.29
N ARG A 15 -3.96 -1.13 4.41
CA ARG A 15 -5.21 -1.20 5.18
C ARG A 15 -4.99 -0.85 6.65
N ARG A 16 -3.85 -1.26 7.23
CA ARG A 16 -3.50 -0.93 8.62
C ARG A 16 -3.10 0.54 8.78
N VAL A 17 -2.49 1.15 7.77
CA VAL A 17 -2.28 2.60 7.70
C VAL A 17 -3.62 3.33 7.82
N ALA A 18 -4.58 2.99 6.96
CA ALA A 18 -5.92 3.57 7.00
C ALA A 18 -6.61 3.38 8.36
N GLN A 19 -6.58 2.16 8.90
CA GLN A 19 -7.15 1.86 10.21
C GLN A 19 -6.49 2.63 11.35
N GLY A 20 -5.18 2.85 11.28
CA GLY A 20 -4.45 3.65 12.27
C GLY A 20 -4.93 5.09 12.28
N TYR A 21 -4.97 5.75 11.13
CA TYR A 21 -5.45 7.12 11.05
C TYR A 21 -6.93 7.27 11.42
N TYR A 22 -7.82 6.37 10.96
CA TYR A 22 -9.23 6.41 11.37
C TYR A 22 -9.45 6.24 12.88
N ARG A 23 -8.51 5.60 13.58
CA ARG A 23 -8.57 5.37 15.04
C ARG A 23 -7.72 6.36 15.83
N GLY A 24 -7.10 7.35 15.19
CA GLY A 24 -6.19 8.29 15.85
C GLY A 24 -4.87 7.66 16.34
N SER A 25 -4.48 6.50 15.81
CA SER A 25 -3.24 5.80 16.16
C SER A 25 -2.16 6.06 15.09
N GLU A 26 -1.60 7.28 15.11
CA GLU A 26 -0.60 7.73 14.14
C GLU A 26 0.69 6.91 14.20
N ALA A 27 1.15 6.52 15.39
CA ALA A 27 2.35 5.69 15.54
C ALA A 27 2.20 4.32 14.87
N MET A 28 1.01 3.71 14.95
CA MET A 28 0.72 2.45 14.24
C MET A 28 0.67 2.68 12.73
N ALA A 29 0.01 3.76 12.28
CA ALA A 29 -0.07 4.09 10.87
C ALA A 29 1.31 4.32 10.25
N ALA A 30 2.18 5.09 10.92
CA ALA A 30 3.55 5.35 10.49
C ALA A 30 4.36 4.04 10.37
N ARG A 31 4.26 3.15 11.35
CA ARG A 31 4.94 1.84 11.29
C ARG A 31 4.51 1.04 10.06
N PHE A 32 3.21 0.92 9.81
CA PHE A 32 2.73 0.16 8.65
C PHE A 32 3.00 0.86 7.32
N ALA A 33 3.14 2.19 7.30
CA ALA A 33 3.59 2.92 6.12
C ALA A 33 5.04 2.55 5.75
N GLU A 34 5.92 2.39 6.74
CA GLU A 34 7.29 1.90 6.51
C GLU A 34 7.31 0.44 6.05
N GLU A 35 6.47 -0.43 6.62
CA GLU A 35 6.32 -1.81 6.14
C GLU A 35 5.82 -1.85 4.69
N ALA A 36 4.85 -1.00 4.31
CA ALA A 36 4.36 -0.87 2.94
C ALA A 36 5.46 -0.40 1.96
N LYS A 37 6.27 0.60 2.34
CA LYS A 37 7.42 1.05 1.54
C LYS A 37 8.45 -0.07 1.34
N ALA A 38 8.73 -0.86 2.38
CA ALA A 38 9.62 -2.01 2.27
C ALA A 38 9.11 -3.05 1.26
N ARG A 39 7.81 -3.37 1.27
CA ARG A 39 7.18 -4.27 0.28
C ARG A 39 7.27 -3.74 -1.14
N LYS A 40 7.14 -2.42 -1.33
CA LYS A 40 7.33 -1.79 -2.63
C LYS A 40 8.76 -1.99 -3.16
N GLU A 41 9.77 -1.86 -2.32
CA GLU A 41 11.16 -2.10 -2.74
C GLU A 41 11.39 -3.57 -3.13
N GLU A 42 10.74 -4.54 -2.48
CA GLU A 42 10.75 -5.95 -2.91
C GLU A 42 10.19 -6.14 -4.34
N LEU A 43 9.27 -5.27 -4.78
CA LEU A 43 8.61 -5.33 -6.08
C LEU A 43 9.34 -4.60 -7.21
N LYS A 44 10.33 -3.75 -6.88
CA LYS A 44 10.97 -2.80 -7.81
C LYS A 44 11.70 -3.47 -8.97
N ASN A 45 12.32 -4.61 -8.72
CA ASN A 45 13.11 -5.35 -9.73
C ASN A 45 12.31 -6.46 -10.42
N ILE A 46 11.00 -6.53 -10.19
CA ILE A 46 10.14 -7.54 -10.77
C ILE A 46 9.39 -6.99 -11.98
N SER A 47 9.22 -7.82 -13.01
CA SER A 47 8.38 -7.45 -14.15
C SER A 47 6.91 -7.41 -13.75
N LEU A 48 6.40 -6.20 -13.49
CA LEU A 48 5.00 -5.93 -13.21
C LEU A 48 4.29 -5.33 -14.41
N LYS A 49 2.97 -5.60 -14.53
CA LYS A 49 2.07 -4.91 -15.46
C LYS A 49 2.21 -3.37 -15.30
N PRO A 50 2.18 -2.58 -16.40
CA PRO A 50 2.41 -1.13 -16.33
C PRO A 50 1.52 -0.39 -15.31
N TYR A 51 0.25 -0.80 -15.18
CA TYR A 51 -0.66 -0.18 -14.23
C TYR A 51 -0.19 -0.34 -12.77
N LEU A 52 0.38 -1.50 -12.41
CA LEU A 52 0.89 -1.75 -11.06
C LEU A 52 2.10 -0.89 -10.73
N ARG A 53 2.98 -0.67 -11.72
CA ARG A 53 4.11 0.24 -11.56
C ARG A 53 3.63 1.66 -11.27
N ASN A 54 2.63 2.13 -12.01
CA ASN A 54 2.04 3.45 -11.78
C ASN A 54 1.41 3.58 -10.39
N LEU A 55 0.72 2.53 -9.91
CA LEU A 55 0.18 2.52 -8.55
C LEU A 55 1.29 2.53 -7.49
N LEU A 56 2.36 1.75 -7.66
CA LEU A 56 3.49 1.76 -6.73
C LEU A 56 4.21 3.11 -6.67
N LEU A 57 4.30 3.83 -7.79
CA LEU A 57 4.89 5.18 -7.81
C LEU A 57 4.03 6.17 -7.02
N LYS A 58 2.72 6.22 -7.30
CA LYS A 58 1.78 7.15 -6.63
C LYS A 58 1.55 6.83 -5.16
N MET A 59 1.79 5.60 -4.73
CA MET A 59 1.66 5.20 -3.33
C MET A 59 2.52 6.05 -2.39
N ASP A 60 3.73 6.46 -2.81
CA ASP A 60 4.59 7.30 -1.96
C ASP A 60 3.97 8.68 -1.73
N GLU A 61 3.36 9.25 -2.77
CA GLU A 61 2.65 10.53 -2.70
C GLU A 61 1.48 10.45 -1.72
N VAL A 62 0.75 9.34 -1.71
CA VAL A 62 -0.33 9.08 -0.75
C VAL A 62 0.22 9.05 0.68
N LEU A 63 1.31 8.33 0.92
CA LEU A 63 1.88 8.15 2.26
C LEU A 63 2.60 9.40 2.82
N MET A 64 2.81 10.43 1.99
CA MET A 64 3.41 11.72 2.39
C MET A 64 2.39 12.84 2.60
N GLN A 65 1.09 12.56 2.52
CA GLN A 65 0.04 13.57 2.72
C GLN A 65 -0.04 14.02 4.18
N ASP A 66 -0.17 15.33 4.42
CA ASP A 66 -0.36 15.88 5.76
C ASP A 66 -1.82 15.73 6.28
N ASP A 67 -2.80 15.67 5.36
CA ASP A 67 -4.20 15.45 5.74
C ASP A 67 -4.41 13.96 6.07
N HIS A 68 -4.40 13.65 7.37
CA HIS A 68 -4.58 12.30 7.89
C HIS A 68 -5.90 11.64 7.46
N LYS A 69 -6.97 12.42 7.27
CA LYS A 69 -8.25 11.85 6.82
C LYS A 69 -8.15 11.44 5.35
N LYS A 70 -7.63 12.31 4.50
CA LYS A 70 -7.42 12.02 3.08
C LYS A 70 -6.44 10.87 2.90
N LEU A 71 -5.34 10.87 3.64
CA LEU A 71 -4.36 9.78 3.64
C LEU A 71 -5.04 8.46 3.98
N ALA A 72 -5.88 8.42 5.02
CA ALA A 72 -6.60 7.20 5.41
C ALA A 72 -7.51 6.67 4.27
N GLU A 73 -8.25 7.55 3.60
CA GLU A 73 -9.12 7.21 2.48
C GLU A 73 -8.33 6.71 1.27
N ASP A 74 -7.25 7.40 0.89
CA ASP A 74 -6.39 7.02 -0.22
C ASP A 74 -5.65 5.70 0.08
N ALA A 75 -5.11 5.53 1.28
CA ALA A 75 -4.46 4.27 1.71
C ALA A 75 -5.44 3.09 1.66
N LEU A 76 -6.70 3.30 2.07
CA LEU A 76 -7.74 2.28 1.96
C LEU A 76 -8.04 1.95 0.49
N MET A 77 -8.17 2.94 -0.39
CA MET A 77 -8.37 2.73 -1.82
C MET A 77 -7.22 1.90 -2.42
N TYR A 78 -5.97 2.29 -2.17
CA TYR A 78 -4.81 1.58 -2.69
C TYR A 78 -4.72 0.15 -2.12
N SER A 79 -5.12 -0.06 -0.86
CA SER A 79 -5.20 -1.42 -0.30
C SER A 79 -6.10 -2.32 -1.12
N ILE A 80 -7.24 -1.81 -1.59
CA ILE A 80 -8.20 -2.56 -2.40
C ILE A 80 -7.61 -2.85 -3.79
N LEU A 81 -6.97 -1.86 -4.42
CA LEU A 81 -6.35 -2.01 -5.73
C LEU A 81 -5.25 -3.08 -5.72
N PHE A 82 -4.34 -3.04 -4.76
CA PHE A 82 -3.28 -4.05 -4.63
C PHE A 82 -3.83 -5.42 -4.22
N GLN A 83 -4.87 -5.46 -3.38
CA GLN A 83 -5.53 -6.72 -3.01
C GLN A 83 -6.18 -7.39 -4.23
N ASN A 84 -6.79 -6.60 -5.12
CA ASN A 84 -7.38 -7.10 -6.35
C ASN A 84 -6.31 -7.61 -7.30
N ALA A 85 -5.21 -6.86 -7.46
CA ALA A 85 -4.07 -7.29 -8.26
C ALA A 85 -3.43 -8.60 -7.75
N ALA A 86 -3.34 -8.78 -6.42
CA ALA A 86 -2.85 -10.01 -5.81
C ALA A 86 -3.75 -11.24 -6.08
N LYS A 87 -5.04 -11.00 -6.34
CA LYS A 87 -6.04 -12.06 -6.62
C LYS A 87 -6.28 -12.28 -8.10
N GLU A 88 -5.85 -11.36 -8.96
CA GLU A 88 -5.96 -11.49 -10.41
C GLU A 88 -5.16 -12.72 -10.83
N LYS A 89 -5.83 -13.72 -11.42
CA LYS A 89 -5.13 -14.87 -12.01
C LYS A 89 -4.43 -14.37 -13.28
N SER A 90 -3.10 -14.47 -13.27
CA SER A 90 -2.26 -14.34 -14.47
C SER A 90 -2.56 -15.44 -15.48
#